data_AF-A0A355IMV1-F1
#
_entry.id   AF-A0A355IMV1-F1
#
_cell.length_a   1.000
_cell.length_b   1.000
_cell.length_c   1.000
_cell.angle_alpha   90.00
_cell.angle_beta   90.00
_cell.angle_gamma   90.00
#
_symmetry.space_group_name_H-M   'P 1'
#
loop_
_entity.id
_entity.type
_entity.pdbx_description
1 polymer ?
#
loop_
_entity_poly.entity_id
_entity_poly.type
_entity_poly.pdbx_seq_one_letter_code
_entity_poly.pdbx_strand_id
1 'polypeptide(L)'
;KKGQVKGLKARGGFELSFEWADGQLKTLTILSTQGGNCRLRSLTPLNGEGLKPAKGLNKNPFYETVPTPPHRVSDKATVTPVTPPATLEYDLQTEAGVTYSVHSSK
;
A
#
# COMPACT_ATOMS: atom_id res chain seq x y z
N LYS A 1 7.57 18.89 -7.84
CA LYS A 1 6.66 19.54 -6.85
C LYS A 1 6.77 18.82 -5.51
N LYS A 2 6.76 19.53 -4.38
CA LYS A 2 7.00 18.99 -3.03
C LYS A 2 5.77 19.19 -2.14
N GLY A 3 5.54 18.30 -1.18
CA GLY A 3 4.43 18.41 -0.24
C GLY A 3 4.51 17.38 0.89
N GLN A 4 3.63 17.55 1.87
CA GLN A 4 3.52 16.64 3.02
C GLN A 4 2.06 16.49 3.44
N VAL A 5 1.74 15.37 4.09
CA VAL A 5 0.46 15.14 4.76
C VAL A 5 0.70 14.37 6.06
N LYS A 6 -0.13 14.62 7.08
CA LYS A 6 -0.04 13.96 8.39
C LYS A 6 -1.42 13.52 8.86
N GLY A 7 -1.46 12.39 9.56
CA GLY A 7 -2.67 11.89 10.23
C GLY A 7 -3.68 11.19 9.33
N LEU A 8 -3.30 10.73 8.13
CA LEU A 8 -4.21 9.96 7.27
C LEU A 8 -4.43 8.57 7.86
N LYS A 9 -5.68 8.17 8.03
CA LYS A 9 -6.02 6.86 8.62
C LYS A 9 -6.43 5.87 7.55
N ALA A 10 -5.70 4.78 7.43
CA ALA A 10 -6.05 3.63 6.62
C ALA A 10 -6.81 2.59 7.45
N ARG A 11 -7.53 1.69 6.77
CA ARG A 11 -8.22 0.55 7.40
C ARG A 11 -7.21 -0.33 8.16
N GLY A 12 -7.69 -1.05 9.17
CA GLY A 12 -6.82 -1.88 10.01
C GLY A 12 -5.96 -1.11 11.02
N GLY A 13 -6.26 0.18 11.24
CA GLY A 13 -5.66 0.95 12.33
C GLY A 13 -4.28 1.51 12.03
N PHE A 14 -3.96 1.80 10.77
CA PHE A 14 -2.70 2.45 10.40
C PHE A 14 -2.89 3.95 10.18
N GLU A 15 -2.18 4.77 10.95
CA GLU A 15 -2.10 6.21 10.73
C GLU A 15 -0.80 6.54 10.00
N LEU A 16 -0.92 7.31 8.92
CA LEU A 16 0.13 7.58 7.96
C LEU A 16 0.46 9.08 7.95
N SER A 17 1.75 9.37 7.98
CA SER A 17 2.30 10.70 7.74
C SER A 17 3.44 10.58 6.75
N PHE A 18 3.42 11.35 5.66
CA PHE A 18 4.45 11.23 4.63
C PHE A 18 4.73 12.52 3.88
N GLU A 19 5.92 12.57 3.31
CA GLU A 19 6.44 13.67 2.51
C GLU A 19 6.81 13.17 1.12
N TRP A 20 6.64 14.01 0.11
CA TRP A 20 7.02 13.70 -1.26
C TRP A 20 7.72 14.88 -1.93
N ALA A 21 8.58 14.55 -2.89
CA ALA A 21 9.20 15.50 -3.79
C ALA A 21 9.28 14.89 -5.19
N ASP A 22 8.94 15.71 -6.19
CA ASP A 22 9.05 15.36 -7.61
C ASP A 22 8.26 14.10 -7.98
N GLY A 23 7.07 13.99 -7.39
CA GLY A 23 6.14 12.88 -7.60
C GLY A 23 6.50 11.60 -6.86
N GLN A 24 7.57 11.60 -6.05
CA GLN A 24 8.07 10.43 -5.35
C GLN A 24 8.02 10.61 -3.84
N LEU A 25 7.65 9.53 -3.14
CA LEU A 25 7.72 9.45 -1.69
C LEU A 25 9.16 9.72 -1.23
N LYS A 26 9.33 10.49 -0.15
CA LYS A 26 10.62 10.66 0.52
C LYS A 26 10.65 9.88 1.82
N THR A 27 9.69 10.16 2.69
CA THR A 27 9.57 9.54 4.01
C THR A 27 8.12 9.19 4.27
N LEU A 28 7.90 8.10 4.99
CA LEU A 28 6.61 7.60 5.44
C LEU A 28 6.77 7.12 6.89
N THR A 29 5.92 7.62 7.76
CA THR A 29 5.75 7.18 9.13
C THR A 29 4.40 6.50 9.27
N ILE A 30 4.41 5.31 9.88
CA ILE A 30 3.24 4.46 10.06
C ILE A 30 3.08 4.20 11.55
N LEU A 31 2.06 4.78 12.16
CA LEU A 31 1.63 4.40 13.51
C LEU A 31 0.62 3.26 13.39
N SER A 32 0.97 2.08 13.92
CA SER A 32 0.05 0.95 13.97
C SER A 32 -0.71 0.96 15.29
N THR A 33 -2.01 1.23 15.26
CA THR A 33 -2.84 1.29 16.47
C THR A 33 -3.39 -0.07 16.89
N GLN A 34 -3.44 -1.03 15.97
CA GLN A 34 -4.00 -2.37 16.20
C GLN A 34 -3.01 -3.52 15.90
N GLY A 35 -1.81 -3.21 15.42
CA GLY A 35 -0.84 -4.23 15.01
C GLY A 35 -1.21 -4.94 13.70
N GLY A 36 -0.60 -6.10 13.47
CA GLY A 36 -0.89 -6.95 12.31
C GLY A 36 -0.06 -6.60 11.07
N ASN A 37 -0.41 -7.22 9.94
CA ASN A 37 0.32 -7.02 8.70
C ASN A 37 -0.09 -5.70 8.02
N CYS A 38 0.84 -4.77 7.90
CA CYS A 38 0.71 -3.55 7.11
C CYS A 38 1.30 -3.81 5.71
N ARG A 39 0.43 -3.94 4.70
CA ARG A 39 0.87 -4.09 3.31
C ARG A 39 0.96 -2.73 2.63
N LEU A 40 2.16 -2.37 2.19
CA LEU A 40 2.45 -1.15 1.44
C LEU A 40 2.52 -1.47 -0.06
N ARG A 41 1.94 -0.60 -0.88
CA ARG A 41 2.07 -0.64 -2.35
C ARG A 41 2.65 0.70 -2.83
N SER A 42 3.68 0.66 -3.67
CA SER A 42 4.37 1.84 -4.19
C SER A 42 4.75 1.68 -5.65
N LEU A 43 4.88 2.81 -6.37
CA LEU A 43 5.46 2.87 -7.71
C LEU A 43 6.99 2.95 -7.67
N THR A 44 7.57 3.28 -6.51
CA THR A 44 9.01 3.35 -6.30
C THR A 44 9.44 2.33 -5.24
N PRO A 45 10.69 1.83 -5.30
CA PRO A 45 11.23 0.95 -4.28
C PRO A 45 11.20 1.60 -2.90
N LEU A 46 10.89 0.80 -1.87
CA LEU A 46 10.81 1.24 -0.48
C LEU A 46 11.79 0.46 0.37
N ASN A 47 12.40 1.15 1.33
CA ASN A 47 13.25 0.58 2.36
C ASN A 47 12.73 0.96 3.74
N GLY A 48 12.91 0.06 4.70
CA GLY A 48 12.52 0.26 6.09
C GLY A 48 12.87 -0.98 6.90
N GLU A 49 12.99 -0.82 8.21
CA GLU A 49 13.24 -1.94 9.10
C GLU A 49 12.05 -2.92 9.09
N GLY A 50 12.35 -4.22 8.97
CA GLY A 50 11.33 -5.27 8.96
C GLY A 50 10.49 -5.38 7.67
N LEU A 51 10.71 -4.48 6.69
CA LEU A 51 9.98 -4.45 5.43
C LEU A 51 10.45 -5.60 4.51
N LYS A 52 9.50 -6.40 4.01
CA LYS A 52 9.80 -7.56 3.15
C LYS A 52 8.93 -7.54 1.90
N PRO A 53 9.41 -8.00 0.73
CA PRO A 53 8.56 -8.13 -0.46
C PRO A 53 7.33 -8.98 -0.17
N ALA A 54 6.16 -8.44 -0.50
CA ALA A 54 4.89 -9.11 -0.27
C ALA A 54 4.71 -10.30 -1.23
N LYS A 55 4.05 -11.36 -0.74
CA LYS A 55 3.69 -12.53 -1.54
C LYS A 55 2.27 -12.98 -1.20
N GLY A 56 1.57 -13.51 -2.20
CA GLY A 56 0.22 -14.05 -2.06
C GLY A 56 -0.81 -13.02 -1.58
N LEU A 57 -1.91 -13.52 -1.03
CA LEU A 57 -3.00 -12.70 -0.50
C LEU A 57 -2.56 -11.92 0.76
N ASN A 58 -3.08 -10.72 0.93
CA ASN A 58 -2.87 -9.96 2.16
C ASN A 58 -3.65 -10.63 3.29
N LYS A 59 -2.95 -11.08 4.33
CA LYS A 59 -3.54 -11.76 5.49
C LYS A 59 -4.34 -10.83 6.40
N ASN A 60 -4.27 -9.53 6.20
CA ASN A 60 -4.98 -8.56 7.01
C ASN A 60 -6.49 -8.55 6.65
N PRO A 61 -7.41 -8.97 7.56
CA PRO A 61 -8.83 -9.12 7.24
C PRO A 61 -9.52 -7.82 6.81
N PHE A 62 -9.00 -6.66 7.23
CA PHE A 62 -9.53 -5.35 6.84
C PHE A 62 -9.34 -5.01 5.35
N TYR A 63 -8.59 -5.84 4.63
CA TYR A 63 -8.25 -5.68 3.22
C TYR A 63 -8.69 -6.88 2.36
N GLU A 64 -9.57 -7.74 2.89
CA GLU A 64 -10.18 -8.80 2.09
C GLU A 64 -11.00 -8.22 0.95
N THR A 65 -10.80 -8.75 -0.26
CA THR A 65 -11.63 -8.42 -1.42
C THR A 65 -12.61 -9.54 -1.67
N VAL A 66 -13.87 -9.18 -1.86
CA VAL A 66 -14.93 -10.15 -2.17
C VAL A 66 -14.79 -10.56 -3.64
N PRO A 67 -14.66 -11.86 -3.96
CA PRO A 67 -14.70 -12.33 -5.34
C PRO A 67 -16.04 -11.95 -5.99
N THR A 68 -16.00 -11.40 -7.20
CA THR A 68 -17.20 -11.07 -7.97
C THR A 68 -17.40 -12.08 -9.11
N PRO A 69 -18.66 -12.34 -9.50
CA PRO A 69 -18.93 -13.13 -10.70
C PRO A 69 -18.29 -12.51 -11.95
N PRO A 70 -17.94 -13.31 -12.96
CA PRO A 70 -17.41 -12.79 -14.21
C PRO A 70 -18.43 -11.84 -14.85
N HIS A 71 -17.91 -10.76 -15.44
CA HIS A 71 -18.72 -9.78 -16.14
C HIS A 71 -19.25 -10.37 -17.46
N ARG A 72 -20.49 -10.02 -17.83
CA ARG A 72 -21.07 -10.41 -19.11
C ARG A 72 -20.61 -9.43 -20.19
N VAL A 73 -19.80 -9.92 -21.13
CA VAL A 73 -19.38 -9.17 -22.32
C VAL A 73 -20.21 -9.66 -23.50
N SER A 74 -20.76 -8.75 -24.30
CA SER A 74 -21.43 -9.08 -25.54
C SER A 74 -20.40 -9.46 -26.60
N ASP A 75 -20.69 -10.44 -27.45
CA ASP A 75 -19.81 -10.84 -28.57
C ASP A 75 -19.55 -9.70 -29.56
N LYS A 76 -20.41 -8.66 -29.56
CA LYS A 76 -20.27 -7.46 -30.40
C LYS A 76 -19.48 -6.33 -29.73
N ALA A 77 -19.05 -6.50 -28.48
CA ALA A 77 -18.36 -5.46 -27.73
C ALA A 77 -16.86 -5.50 -27.97
N THR A 78 -16.26 -4.35 -28.31
CA THR A 78 -14.82 -4.16 -28.30
C THR A 78 -14.39 -3.71 -26.90
N VAL A 79 -13.70 -4.57 -26.16
CA VAL A 79 -13.16 -4.24 -24.84
C VAL A 79 -11.69 -3.87 -25.01
N THR A 80 -11.34 -2.62 -24.73
CA THR A 80 -9.94 -2.18 -24.69
C THR A 80 -9.38 -2.48 -23.30
N PRO A 81 -8.39 -3.39 -23.16
CA PRO A 81 -7.77 -3.67 -21.87
C PRO A 81 -6.98 -2.45 -21.38
N VAL A 82 -7.17 -2.10 -20.11
CA VAL A 82 -6.35 -1.08 -19.43
C VAL A 82 -5.21 -1.80 -18.71
N THR A 83 -3.97 -1.49 -19.08
CA THR A 83 -2.78 -2.02 -18.39
C THR A 83 -2.38 -1.05 -17.28
N PRO A 84 -2.56 -1.40 -15.99
CA PRO A 84 -2.09 -0.56 -14.90
C PRO A 84 -0.56 -0.53 -14.85
N PRO A 85 0.04 0.54 -14.30
CA PRO A 85 1.48 0.58 -14.08
C PRO A 85 1.93 -0.53 -13.14
N ALA A 86 3.15 -1.04 -13.33
CA ALA A 86 3.77 -1.97 -12.42
C ALA A 86 3.90 -1.35 -11.02
N THR A 87 3.60 -2.13 -9.99
CA THR A 87 3.70 -1.69 -8.59
C THR A 87 4.53 -2.68 -7.79
N LEU A 88 5.15 -2.19 -6.72
CA LEU A 88 5.92 -2.97 -5.76
C LEU A 88 5.12 -3.06 -4.46
N GLU A 89 5.00 -4.28 -3.93
CA GLU A 89 4.28 -4.53 -2.68
C GLU A 89 5.22 -5.08 -1.60
N TYR A 90 4.99 -4.63 -0.37
CA TYR A 90 5.78 -5.01 0.79
C TYR A 90 4.88 -5.31 1.98
N ASP A 91 5.24 -6.33 2.74
CA ASP A 91 4.65 -6.66 4.03
C ASP A 91 5.55 -6.15 5.16
N LEU A 92 4.93 -5.49 6.14
CA LEU A 92 5.53 -5.07 7.39
C LEU A 92 4.69 -5.63 8.54
N GLN A 93 5.26 -6.55 9.31
CA GLN A 93 4.60 -7.04 10.52
C GLN A 93 4.70 -5.97 11.60
N THR A 94 3.56 -5.52 12.11
CA THR A 94 3.49 -4.43 13.10
C THR A 94 2.90 -4.89 14.43
N GLU A 95 3.22 -4.14 15.47
CA GLU A 95 2.67 -4.25 16.83
C GLU A 95 1.83 -3.01 17.16
N ALA A 96 0.81 -3.20 18.01
CA ALA A 96 -0.07 -2.11 18.40
C ALA A 96 0.67 -1.05 19.24
N GLY A 97 0.42 0.22 18.94
CA GLY A 97 1.07 1.38 19.54
C GLY A 97 2.46 1.71 18.97
N VAL A 98 3.02 0.87 18.08
CA VAL A 98 4.39 1.06 17.57
C VAL A 98 4.38 1.88 16.28
N THR A 99 5.39 2.74 16.14
CA THR A 99 5.61 3.58 14.96
C THR A 99 6.77 3.06 14.13
N TYR A 100 6.55 2.95 12.82
CA TYR A 100 7.52 2.44 11.85
C TYR A 100 7.89 3.53 10.85
N SER A 101 9.13 3.50 10.37
CA SER A 101 9.65 4.44 9.39
C SER A 101 10.05 3.73 8.09
N VAL A 102 9.55 4.25 6.98
CA VAL A 102 9.80 3.77 5.62
C VAL A 102 10.23 4.95 4.76
N HIS A 103 11.11 4.72 3.79
CA HIS A 103 11.59 5.74 2.87
C HIS A 103 11.76 5.14 1.47
N SER A 104 11.79 5.99 0.44
CA SER A 104 12.13 5.52 -0.91
C SER A 104 13.58 5.03 -0.94
N SER A 105 13.82 3.85 -1.51
CA SER A 105 15.17 3.44 -1.89
C SER A 105 15.63 4.37 -3.03
N LYS A 106 16.81 4.97 -2.87
CA LYS A 106 17.43 5.81 -3.90
C LYS A 106 17.68 5.03 -5.18
#